data_AF-A0A1H0CCR1-F1
#
_entry.id   AF-A0A1H0CCR1-F1
#
_cell.length_a   1.000
_cell.length_b   1.000
_cell.length_c   1.000
_cell.angle_alpha   90.00
_cell.angle_beta   90.00
_cell.angle_gamma   90.00
#
_symmetry.space_group_name_H-M   'P 1'
#
loop_
_entity.id
_entity.type
_entity.pdbx_description
1 polymer ?
#
loop_
_entity_poly.entity_id
_entity_poly.type
_entity_poly.pdbx_seq_one_letter_code
_entity_poly.pdbx_strand_id
1 'polypeptide(L)'
;MSTINTIPTFENFTEFYQKAVEPLKQENIAYIRLDGKLKGGTRNVFAYFWYKDKKWSVAADTFIDRLKIAFELAQKTEEPFVIKATRDHKGESLSIKGQPIRNNKFSVFKVGER
;
A
#
# COMPACT_ATOMS: atom_id res chain seq x y z
N MET A 1 28.33 0.34 -12.16
CA MET A 1 27.47 -0.74 -11.63
C MET A 1 26.09 -0.14 -11.38
N SER A 2 25.15 -0.27 -12.31
CA SER A 2 23.79 0.20 -12.08
C SER A 2 23.14 -0.76 -11.07
N THR A 3 22.94 -0.32 -9.84
CA THR A 3 22.16 -1.09 -8.86
C THR A 3 20.76 -1.26 -9.43
N ILE A 4 20.40 -2.50 -9.77
CA ILE A 4 19.02 -2.82 -10.08
C ILE A 4 18.28 -2.65 -8.75
N ASN A 5 17.63 -1.49 -8.56
CA ASN A 5 16.76 -1.25 -7.41
C ASN A 5 15.55 -2.17 -7.55
N THR A 6 15.67 -3.39 -7.01
CA THR A 6 14.56 -4.34 -6.96
C THR A 6 13.56 -3.85 -5.92
N ILE A 7 12.31 -3.65 -6.34
CA ILE A 7 11.24 -3.22 -5.44
C ILE A 7 10.86 -4.42 -4.55
N PRO A 8 10.89 -4.29 -3.22
CA PRO A 8 10.68 -5.41 -2.31
C PRO A 8 9.27 -6.00 -2.48
N THR A 9 9.16 -7.31 -2.33
CA THR A 9 7.89 -8.04 -2.34
C THR A 9 7.75 -8.80 -1.02
N PHE A 10 6.58 -8.73 -0.40
CA PHE A 10 6.26 -9.36 0.89
C PHE A 10 5.18 -10.44 0.71
N GLU A 11 5.16 -11.45 1.59
CA GLU A 11 4.20 -12.57 1.52
C GLU A 11 2.78 -12.15 1.86
N ASN A 12 2.62 -11.09 2.64
CA ASN A 12 1.30 -10.54 2.98
C ASN A 12 1.39 -9.08 3.44
N PHE A 13 0.22 -8.47 3.61
CA PHE A 13 0.12 -7.08 4.04
C PHE A 13 0.72 -6.83 5.44
N THR A 14 0.52 -7.77 6.37
CA THR A 14 1.03 -7.67 7.75
C THR A 14 2.56 -7.62 7.76
N GLU A 15 3.19 -8.51 7.00
CA GLU A 15 4.64 -8.55 6.84
C GLU A 15 5.17 -7.28 6.18
N PHE A 16 4.52 -6.80 5.11
CA PHE A 16 4.84 -5.53 4.47
C PHE A 16 4.84 -4.38 5.49
N TYR A 17 3.79 -4.28 6.30
CA TYR A 17 3.67 -3.21 7.28
C TYR A 17 4.81 -3.26 8.32
N GLN A 18 5.04 -4.43 8.92
CA GLN A 18 6.02 -4.61 9.98
C GLN A 18 7.47 -4.46 9.49
N LYS A 19 7.79 -4.96 8.30
CA LYS A 19 9.17 -4.96 7.81
C LYS A 19 9.55 -3.70 7.04
N ALA A 20 8.59 -2.98 6.45
CA ALA A 20 8.89 -1.82 5.61
C ALA A 20 8.30 -0.50 6.12
N VAL A 21 7.08 -0.51 6.64
CA VAL A 21 6.36 0.73 6.99
C VAL A 21 6.71 1.20 8.39
N GLU A 22 6.68 0.28 9.36
CA GLU A 22 6.95 0.59 10.75
C GLU A 22 8.38 1.10 10.99
N PRO A 23 9.45 0.44 10.48
CA PRO A 23 10.81 0.95 10.60
C PRO A 23 10.99 2.32 9.93
N LEU A 24 10.43 2.50 8.72
CA LEU A 24 10.48 3.77 7.99
C LEU A 24 9.89 4.92 8.83
N LYS A 25 8.75 4.68 9.50
CA LYS A 25 8.08 5.68 10.33
C LYS A 25 8.84 5.96 11.63
N GLN A 26 9.49 4.96 12.21
CA GLN A 26 10.32 5.11 13.40
C GLN A 26 11.58 5.94 13.10
N GLU A 27 12.24 5.68 11.98
CA GLU A 27 13.40 6.46 11.52
C GLU A 27 13.03 7.88 11.09
N ASN A 28 11.82 8.06 10.54
CA ASN A 28 11.36 9.31 9.95
C ASN A 28 10.00 9.73 10.52
N ILE A 29 10.00 10.18 11.78
CA ILE A 29 8.77 10.51 12.54
C ILE A 29 7.89 11.54 11.80
N ALA A 30 8.48 12.47 11.06
CA ALA A 30 7.76 13.51 10.32
C ALA A 30 7.07 12.99 9.03
N TYR A 31 7.37 11.78 8.56
CA TYR A 31 6.80 11.27 7.31
C TYR A 31 5.32 10.98 7.47
N ILE A 32 4.52 11.58 6.57
CA ILE A 32 3.09 11.29 6.44
C ILE A 32 2.80 10.30 5.30
N ARG A 33 3.75 10.15 4.36
CA ARG A 33 3.70 9.30 3.17
C ARG A 33 4.98 8.48 3.06
N LEU A 34 4.91 7.37 2.34
CA LEU A 34 6.04 6.47 2.12
C LEU A 34 7.21 7.15 1.38
N ASP A 35 6.93 8.11 0.51
CA ASP A 35 7.93 8.90 -0.21
C ASP A 35 8.44 10.14 0.56
N GLY A 36 8.00 10.34 1.81
CA GLY A 36 8.37 11.50 2.63
C GLY A 36 7.81 12.85 2.15
N LYS A 37 7.02 12.88 1.06
CA LYS A 37 6.46 14.12 0.52
C LYS A 37 5.15 14.49 1.23
N LEU A 38 4.80 15.77 1.14
CA LEU A 38 3.54 16.28 1.69
C LEU A 38 2.39 16.27 0.67
N LYS A 39 2.68 16.33 -0.63
CA LYS A 39 1.69 16.46 -1.72
C LYS A 39 2.20 15.93 -3.06
N GLY A 40 1.29 15.83 -4.03
CA GLY A 40 1.56 15.37 -5.40
C GLY A 40 1.28 13.88 -5.61
N GLY A 41 1.22 13.43 -6.85
CA GLY A 41 1.10 12.02 -7.20
C GLY A 41 2.46 11.40 -7.54
N THR A 42 2.54 10.07 -7.53
CA THR A 42 3.73 9.34 -7.98
C THR A 42 3.38 8.16 -8.88
N ARG A 43 4.32 7.78 -9.75
CA ARG A 43 4.30 6.48 -10.47
C ARG A 43 5.22 5.45 -9.82
N ASN A 44 5.96 5.84 -8.79
CA ASN A 44 6.90 4.96 -8.11
C ASN A 44 6.14 3.98 -7.21
N VAL A 45 6.51 2.71 -7.32
CA VAL A 45 6.04 1.66 -6.41
C VAL A 45 7.04 1.58 -5.26
N PHE A 46 6.53 1.62 -4.03
CA PHE A 46 7.33 1.47 -2.82
C PHE A 46 7.61 0.00 -2.51
N ALA A 47 6.58 -0.84 -2.60
CA ALA A 47 6.66 -2.26 -2.33
C ALA A 47 5.54 -3.03 -3.03
N TYR A 48 5.67 -4.35 -3.05
CA TYR A 48 4.59 -5.27 -3.38
C TYR A 48 4.23 -6.17 -2.20
N PHE A 49 3.00 -6.66 -2.14
CA PHE A 49 2.62 -7.73 -1.24
C PHE A 49 1.58 -8.66 -1.88
N TRP A 50 1.46 -9.89 -1.37
CA TRP A 50 0.42 -10.82 -1.79
C TRP A 50 -0.84 -10.69 -0.92
N TYR A 51 -2.01 -10.79 -1.54
CA TYR A 51 -3.30 -10.88 -0.85
C TYR A 51 -4.33 -11.54 -1.77
N LYS A 52 -4.99 -12.59 -1.28
CA LYS A 52 -5.94 -13.43 -2.04
C LYS A 52 -5.37 -13.88 -3.38
N ASP A 53 -4.18 -14.50 -3.35
CA ASP A 53 -3.44 -15.04 -4.52
C ASP A 53 -3.14 -14.02 -5.63
N LYS A 54 -3.29 -12.73 -5.32
CA LYS A 54 -2.98 -11.63 -6.23
C LYS A 54 -1.83 -10.82 -5.66
N LYS A 55 -0.95 -10.36 -6.55
CA LYS A 55 0.12 -9.43 -6.20
C LYS A 55 -0.41 -8.00 -6.27
N TRP A 56 -0.14 -7.23 -5.23
CA TRP A 56 -0.57 -5.84 -5.10
C TRP A 56 0.64 -4.92 -5.00
N SER A 57 0.58 -3.78 -5.67
CA SER A 57 1.57 -2.72 -5.67
C SER A 57 1.14 -1.60 -4.74
N VAL A 58 2.05 -1.13 -3.89
CA VAL A 58 1.83 0.02 -3.02
C VAL A 58 2.53 1.22 -3.64
N ALA A 59 1.77 2.23 -4.05
CA ALA A 59 2.36 3.46 -4.57
C ALA A 59 3.06 4.23 -3.44
N ALA A 60 4.18 4.87 -3.76
CA ALA A 60 4.98 5.59 -2.77
C ALA A 60 4.28 6.86 -2.22
N ASP A 61 3.18 7.29 -2.84
CA ASP A 61 2.34 8.39 -2.34
C ASP A 61 1.27 7.97 -1.32
N THR A 62 1.26 6.69 -0.94
CA THR A 62 0.38 6.15 0.09
C THR A 62 0.68 6.75 1.46
N PHE A 63 -0.37 7.14 2.18
CA PHE A 63 -0.24 7.71 3.53
C PHE A 63 0.00 6.61 4.57
N ILE A 64 0.98 6.85 5.45
CA ILE A 64 1.41 5.87 6.48
C ILE A 64 0.28 5.58 7.47
N ASP A 65 -0.49 6.58 7.89
CA ASP A 65 -1.62 6.39 8.82
C ASP A 65 -2.71 5.47 8.25
N ARG A 66 -2.88 5.47 6.92
CA ARG A 66 -3.84 4.57 6.26
C ARG A 66 -3.35 3.13 6.28
N LEU A 67 -2.05 2.92 6.11
CA LEU A 67 -1.43 1.61 6.25
C LEU A 67 -1.56 1.10 7.69
N LYS A 68 -1.41 2.00 8.69
CA LYS A 68 -1.60 1.65 10.11
C LYS A 68 -3.04 1.20 10.40
N ILE A 69 -4.04 1.95 9.92
CA ILE A 69 -5.46 1.55 10.08
C ILE A 69 -5.72 0.19 9.43
N ALA A 70 -5.19 -0.04 8.22
CA ALA A 70 -5.31 -1.33 7.55
C ALA A 70 -4.64 -2.46 8.34
N PHE A 71 -3.49 -2.19 8.97
CA PHE A 71 -2.77 -3.16 9.79
C PHE A 71 -3.54 -3.52 11.05
N GLU A 72 -4.04 -2.52 11.78
CA GLU A 72 -4.89 -2.73 12.96
C GLU A 72 -6.16 -3.51 12.62
N LEU A 73 -6.70 -3.33 11.41
CA LEU A 73 -7.84 -4.10 10.93
C LEU A 73 -7.46 -5.54 10.57
N ALA A 74 -6.31 -5.75 9.93
CA ALA A 74 -5.80 -7.07 9.60
C ALA A 74 -5.53 -7.94 10.83
N GLN A 75 -5.27 -7.34 12.00
CA GLN A 75 -5.17 -8.06 13.27
C GLN A 75 -6.53 -8.56 13.80
N LYS A 76 -7.64 -8.00 13.30
CA LYS A 76 -9.00 -8.27 13.82
C LYS A 76 -9.85 -9.09 12.86
N THR A 77 -9.49 -9.14 11.57
CA THR A 77 -10.24 -9.82 10.53
C THR A 77 -9.31 -10.35 9.45
N GLU A 78 -9.63 -11.54 8.92
CA GLU A 78 -8.94 -12.14 7.78
C GLU A 78 -9.16 -11.35 6.47
N GLU A 79 -10.25 -10.58 6.41
CA GLU A 79 -10.61 -9.73 5.27
C GLU A 79 -10.58 -8.23 5.59
N PRO A 80 -9.40 -7.61 5.74
CA PRO A 80 -9.27 -6.18 6.00
C PRO A 80 -9.51 -5.31 4.77
N PHE A 81 -9.53 -5.90 3.57
CA PHE A 81 -9.64 -5.15 2.30
C PHE A 81 -10.86 -5.57 1.46
N VAL A 82 -11.43 -4.57 0.80
CA VAL A 82 -12.40 -4.72 -0.29
C VAL A 82 -11.68 -4.49 -1.62
N ILE A 83 -11.79 -5.43 -2.53
CA ILE A 83 -11.30 -5.31 -3.91
C ILE A 83 -12.31 -4.48 -4.72
N LYS A 84 -11.82 -3.48 -5.47
CA LYS A 84 -12.66 -2.62 -6.31
C LYS A 84 -12.02 -2.42 -7.67
N ALA A 85 -12.85 -2.36 -8.71
CA ALA A 85 -12.40 -1.89 -10.02
C ALA A 85 -11.91 -0.44 -9.93
N THR A 86 -10.86 -0.11 -10.68
CA THR A 86 -10.45 1.28 -10.91
C THR A 86 -11.52 2.03 -11.70
N ARG A 87 -11.46 3.37 -11.71
CA ARG A 87 -12.49 4.23 -12.35
C ARG A 87 -12.72 3.91 -13.82
N ASP A 88 -11.68 3.48 -14.52
CA ASP A 88 -11.68 3.13 -15.93
C ASP A 88 -11.90 1.63 -16.18
N HIS A 89 -12.16 0.85 -15.13
CA HIS A 89 -12.30 -0.62 -15.18
C HIS A 89 -11.10 -1.35 -15.80
N LYS A 90 -9.94 -0.70 -15.88
CA LYS A 90 -8.71 -1.30 -16.44
C LYS A 90 -7.86 -2.05 -15.42
N GLY A 91 -8.29 -2.09 -14.16
CA GLY A 91 -7.62 -2.87 -13.13
C GLY A 91 -8.38 -2.87 -11.82
N GLU A 92 -7.71 -3.40 -10.79
CA GLU A 92 -8.27 -3.55 -9.44
C GLU A 92 -7.44 -2.74 -8.42
N SER A 93 -8.10 -2.25 -7.38
CA SER A 93 -7.51 -1.55 -6.25
C SER A 93 -8.02 -2.14 -4.93
N LEU A 94 -7.21 -2.02 -3.86
CA LEU A 94 -7.65 -2.33 -2.52
C LEU A 94 -8.18 -1.08 -1.82
N SER A 95 -9.31 -1.23 -1.14
CA SER A 95 -9.82 -0.25 -0.18
C SER A 95 -9.89 -0.89 1.20
N ILE A 96 -9.57 -0.12 2.24
CA ILE A 96 -9.69 -0.59 3.63
C ILE A 96 -11.18 -0.75 3.96
N LYS A 97 -11.57 -1.93 4.48
CA LYS A 97 -12.95 -2.25 4.83
C LYS A 97 -13.46 -1.29 5.92
N GLY A 98 -14.68 -0.78 5.75
CA GLY A 98 -15.29 0.17 6.69
C GLY A 98 -14.75 1.60 6.63
N GLN A 99 -13.80 1.92 5.74
CA GLN A 99 -13.28 3.28 5.58
C GLN A 99 -13.97 4.04 4.44
N PRO A 100 -14.07 5.38 4.52
CA PRO A 100 -14.63 6.21 3.46
C PRO A 100 -13.88 6.02 2.12
N ILE A 101 -14.65 5.97 1.04
CA ILE A 101 -14.11 5.78 -0.32
C ILE A 101 -13.43 7.06 -0.83
N ARG A 102 -13.98 8.24 -0.47
CA ARG A 102 -13.41 9.53 -0.88
C ARG A 102 -12.19 9.86 -0.02
N ASN A 103 -11.16 10.40 -0.65
CA ASN A 103 -9.92 10.81 0.01
C ASN A 103 -9.30 9.67 0.85
N ASN A 104 -9.36 8.44 0.32
CA ASN A 104 -8.89 7.25 1.01
C ASN A 104 -7.37 7.29 1.28
N LYS A 105 -6.59 8.02 0.46
CA LYS A 105 -5.13 8.20 0.60
C LYS A 105 -4.37 6.87 0.72
N PHE A 106 -4.97 5.81 0.20
CA PHE A 106 -4.51 4.43 0.26
C PHE A 106 -4.39 3.93 -1.17
N SER A 107 -3.19 4.02 -1.73
CA SER A 107 -2.92 3.83 -3.15
C SER A 107 -2.33 2.43 -3.38
N VAL A 108 -3.20 1.42 -3.42
CA VAL A 108 -2.82 0.02 -3.63
C VAL A 108 -3.54 -0.58 -4.83
N PHE A 109 -2.78 -1.07 -5.81
CA PHE A 109 -3.29 -1.51 -7.10
C PHE A 109 -2.79 -2.91 -7.46
N LYS A 110 -3.63 -3.73 -8.09
CA LYS A 110 -3.25 -5.06 -8.56
C LYS A 110 -2.14 -4.96 -9.61
N VAL A 111 -1.18 -5.88 -9.53
CA VAL A 111 -0.15 -6.06 -10.54
C VAL A 111 -0.67 -7.01 -11.61
N GLY A 112 -0.55 -6.64 -12.89
CA GLY A 112 -0.76 -7.58 -14.00
C GLY A 112 -2.03 -7.42 -14.85
N GLU A 113 -2.64 -6.24 -14.93
CA GLU A 113 -3.61 -5.90 -16.00
C GLU A 113 -3.24 -4.52 -16.55
N ARG A 114 -2.42 -4.49 -17.60
CA ARG A 114 -2.15 -3.29 -18.41
C ARG A 114 -2.30 -3.64 -19.87
#